data_AF-A0A7Y5WD08-F1
#
_entry.id   AF-A0A7Y5WD08-F1
#
_cell.length_a   1.000
_cell.length_b   1.000
_cell.length_c   1.000
_cell.angle_alpha   90.00
_cell.angle_beta   90.00
_cell.angle_gamma   90.00
#
_symmetry.space_group_name_H-M   'P 1'
#
loop_
_entity.id
_entity.type
_entity.pdbx_description
1 polymer ?
#
loop_
_entity_poly.entity_id
_entity_poly.type
_entity_poly.pdbx_seq_one_letter_code
_entity_poly.pdbx_strand_id
1 'polypeptide(L)'
;MFGRKTRWFIPVIPVVLGSMMAVGCHHRPSTPEERADWITDKISDELDLTKDQEVKVKAIVLNVQSQVPDLKKARMDAWSELYSQVQADKVDATRLTDNLNARRDEMSKAIPAISQGFADLYAILTPEQRADLKKSMEKINRRLTD
;
A
#
# COMPACT_ATOMS: atom_id res chain seq x y z
N MET A 1 -25.33 -5.69 22.00
CA MET A 1 -25.63 -4.45 21.25
C MET A 1 -24.48 -3.45 21.44
N PHE A 2 -23.58 -3.32 20.47
CA PHE A 2 -22.74 -2.13 20.31
C PHE A 2 -22.51 -1.93 18.82
N GLY A 3 -23.35 -1.09 18.21
CA GLY A 3 -23.15 -0.62 16.85
C GLY A 3 -21.97 0.35 16.81
N ARG A 4 -20.95 0.03 16.02
CA ARG A 4 -19.90 0.98 15.62
C ARG A 4 -20.07 1.32 14.15
N LYS A 5 -21.13 2.08 13.87
CA LYS A 5 -21.29 2.83 12.62
C LYS A 5 -20.42 4.09 12.68
N THR A 6 -19.14 3.97 12.36
CA THR A 6 -18.34 5.12 11.90
C THR A 6 -17.56 4.66 10.67
N ARG A 7 -18.26 4.81 9.54
CA ARG A 7 -17.87 4.48 8.17
C ARG A 7 -16.71 5.37 7.68
N TRP A 8 -15.50 5.26 8.26
CA TRP A 8 -14.28 5.75 7.60
C TRP A 8 -13.75 4.64 6.69
N PHE A 9 -14.38 4.51 5.51
CA PHE A 9 -14.05 3.55 4.46
C PHE A 9 -12.76 3.98 3.75
N ILE A 10 -11.62 3.42 4.20
CA ILE A 10 -10.37 3.46 3.46
C ILE A 10 -10.44 2.31 2.44
N PRO A 11 -10.46 2.59 1.14
CA PRO A 11 -10.63 1.55 0.13
C PRO A 11 -9.42 0.59 0.07
N VAL A 12 -9.65 -0.66 -0.38
CA VAL A 12 -8.65 -1.73 -0.52
C VAL A 12 -7.39 -1.30 -1.31
N ILE A 13 -7.54 -0.44 -2.32
CA ILE A 13 -6.42 -0.05 -3.19
C ILE A 13 -5.47 1.00 -2.57
N PRO A 14 -5.90 2.09 -1.92
CA PRO A 14 -4.98 2.92 -1.15
C PRO A 14 -4.38 2.18 0.04
N VAL A 15 -4.89 1.03 0.47
CA VAL A 15 -4.20 0.15 1.43
C VAL A 15 -3.06 -0.64 0.78
N VAL A 16 -3.25 -1.13 -0.46
CA VAL A 16 -2.24 -1.87 -1.24
C VAL A 16 -1.19 -0.97 -1.91
N LEU A 17 -1.56 0.26 -2.33
CA LEU A 17 -0.67 1.22 -3.05
C LEU A 17 -0.40 2.53 -2.29
N GLY A 18 -1.31 2.99 -1.43
CA GLY A 18 -1.26 4.31 -0.80
C GLY A 18 -0.78 4.34 0.66
N SER A 19 -0.76 3.19 1.35
CA SER A 19 -0.30 3.07 2.74
C SER A 19 1.20 3.34 2.89
N MET A 20 1.92 3.38 1.76
CA MET A 20 3.31 3.83 1.69
C MET A 20 3.47 5.36 1.82
N MET A 21 2.42 6.18 1.68
CA MET A 21 2.53 7.65 1.61
C MET A 21 1.72 8.45 2.64
N ALA A 22 0.93 7.82 3.52
CA ALA A 22 0.14 8.56 4.51
C ALA A 22 0.94 8.90 5.79
N VAL A 23 1.32 10.18 5.93
CA VAL A 23 1.68 10.75 7.25
C VAL A 23 0.40 11.07 8.03
N GLY A 24 -0.40 10.05 8.34
CA GLY A 24 -1.57 10.16 9.22
C GLY A 24 -1.25 9.60 10.61
N CYS A 25 -1.52 10.36 11.67
CA CYS A 25 -1.29 9.99 13.07
C CYS A 25 -2.62 9.62 13.75
N HIS A 26 -3.01 8.35 13.68
CA HIS A 26 -3.74 7.67 14.76
C HIS A 26 -3.74 6.17 14.46
N HIS A 27 -3.03 5.39 15.29
CA HIS A 27 -2.84 3.93 15.14
C HIS A 27 -2.02 3.51 13.91
N ARG A 28 -0.70 3.73 13.93
CA ARG A 28 0.20 3.10 12.95
C ARG A 28 0.63 1.74 13.47
N PRO A 29 0.29 0.64 12.78
CA PRO A 29 0.88 -0.65 13.09
C PRO A 29 2.40 -0.57 12.89
N SER A 30 3.14 -0.99 13.91
CA SER A 30 4.57 -0.75 14.06
C SER A 30 5.39 -1.83 13.35
N THR A 31 4.94 -3.08 13.38
CA THR A 31 5.61 -4.23 12.76
C THR A 31 4.96 -4.63 11.42
N PRO A 32 5.68 -5.37 10.55
CA PRO A 32 5.11 -5.96 9.34
C PRO A 32 3.89 -6.83 9.63
N GLU A 33 3.90 -7.58 10.72
CA GLU A 33 2.83 -8.48 11.14
C GLU A 33 1.57 -7.72 11.55
N GLU A 34 1.71 -6.67 12.38
CA GLU A 34 0.58 -5.83 12.77
C GLU A 34 -0.01 -5.10 11.55
N ARG A 35 0.83 -4.72 10.58
CA ARG A 35 0.34 -4.16 9.31
C ARG A 35 -0.41 -5.20 8.51
N ALA A 36 0.13 -6.41 8.40
CA ALA A 36 -0.52 -7.48 7.66
C ALA A 36 -1.87 -7.85 8.25
N ASP A 37 -2.00 -7.87 9.57
CA ASP A 37 -3.27 -8.08 10.26
C ASP A 37 -4.25 -6.94 9.97
N TRP A 38 -3.82 -5.68 10.14
CA TRP A 38 -4.68 -4.54 9.87
C TRP A 38 -5.17 -4.47 8.42
N ILE A 39 -4.30 -4.79 7.45
CA ILE A 39 -4.66 -4.81 6.03
C ILE A 39 -5.63 -5.97 5.76
N THR A 40 -5.33 -7.17 6.26
CA THR A 40 -6.19 -8.34 6.10
C THR A 40 -7.57 -8.10 6.66
N ASP A 41 -7.67 -7.49 7.85
CA ASP A 41 -8.95 -7.10 8.46
C ASP A 41 -9.73 -6.15 7.56
N LYS A 42 -9.08 -5.17 6.92
CA LYS A 42 -9.75 -4.24 6.00
C LYS A 42 -10.24 -4.91 4.72
N ILE A 43 -9.47 -5.87 4.19
CA ILE A 43 -9.91 -6.64 3.03
C ILE A 43 -11.06 -7.58 3.43
N SER A 44 -10.98 -8.19 4.61
CA SER A 44 -12.04 -9.05 5.16
C SER A 44 -13.34 -8.27 5.36
N ASP A 45 -13.29 -7.10 5.99
CA ASP A 45 -14.45 -6.23 6.21
C ASP A 45 -15.15 -5.81 4.89
N GLU A 46 -14.39 -5.60 3.82
CA GLU A 46 -14.92 -5.10 2.54
C GLU A 46 -15.43 -6.24 1.65
N LEU A 47 -14.76 -7.41 1.66
CA LEU A 47 -15.04 -8.53 0.76
C LEU A 47 -15.72 -9.72 1.45
N ASP A 48 -16.01 -9.62 2.75
CA ASP A 48 -16.57 -10.68 3.58
C ASP A 48 -15.78 -11.99 3.41
N LEU A 49 -14.48 -11.93 3.73
CA LEU A 49 -13.59 -13.08 3.54
C LEU A 49 -13.90 -14.20 4.53
N THR A 50 -13.79 -15.44 4.07
CA THR A 50 -13.80 -16.60 4.98
C THR A 50 -12.50 -16.67 5.78
N LYS A 51 -12.50 -17.42 6.89
CA LYS A 51 -11.28 -17.63 7.69
C LYS A 51 -10.13 -18.25 6.90
N ASP A 52 -10.44 -19.14 5.96
CA ASP A 52 -9.43 -19.73 5.08
C ASP A 52 -8.87 -18.72 4.06
N GLN A 53 -9.72 -17.80 3.58
CA GLN A 53 -9.29 -16.71 2.70
C GLN A 53 -8.44 -15.68 3.47
N GLU A 54 -8.82 -15.31 4.70
CA GLU A 54 -8.05 -14.40 5.56
C GLU A 54 -6.61 -14.87 5.75
N VAL A 55 -6.39 -16.16 6.02
CA VAL A 55 -5.05 -16.74 6.16
C VAL A 55 -4.22 -16.56 4.89
N LYS A 56 -4.82 -16.83 3.71
CA LYS A 56 -4.15 -16.66 2.41
C LYS A 56 -3.86 -15.20 2.10
N VAL A 57 -4.82 -14.31 2.38
CA VAL A 57 -4.65 -12.86 2.21
C VAL A 57 -3.52 -12.35 3.10
N LYS A 58 -3.46 -12.75 4.37
CA LYS A 58 -2.38 -12.35 5.28
C LYS A 58 -1.01 -12.73 4.74
N ALA A 59 -0.86 -13.94 4.20
CA ALA A 59 0.39 -14.38 3.59
C ALA A 59 0.78 -13.53 2.36
N ILE A 60 -0.18 -13.23 1.48
CA ILE A 60 0.02 -12.34 0.33
C ILE A 60 0.47 -10.95 0.80
N VAL A 61 -0.20 -10.41 1.82
CA VAL A 61 0.10 -9.08 2.37
C VAL A 61 1.49 -9.05 3.00
N LEU A 62 1.89 -10.07 3.76
CA LEU A 62 3.23 -10.17 4.33
C LEU A 62 4.32 -10.14 3.26
N ASN A 63 4.12 -10.87 2.16
CA ASN A 63 5.04 -10.88 1.03
C ASN A 63 5.17 -9.50 0.37
N VAL A 64 4.06 -8.77 0.20
CA VAL A 64 4.11 -7.39 -0.33
C VAL A 64 4.76 -6.44 0.69
N GLN A 65 4.44 -6.59 1.97
CA GLN A 65 5.00 -5.76 3.05
C GLN A 65 6.51 -5.94 3.21
N SER A 66 7.08 -7.09 2.82
CA SER A 66 8.54 -7.29 2.87
C SER A 66 9.30 -6.34 1.94
N GLN A 67 8.64 -5.76 0.93
CA GLN A 67 9.23 -4.78 0.01
C GLN A 67 9.21 -3.35 0.56
N VAL A 68 8.35 -3.09 1.56
CA VAL A 68 8.10 -1.73 2.08
C VAL A 68 9.32 -1.08 2.74
N PRO A 69 10.19 -1.79 3.50
CA PRO A 69 11.36 -1.18 4.13
C PRO A 69 12.30 -0.51 3.11
N ASP A 70 12.61 -1.18 2.01
CA ASP A 70 13.54 -0.67 0.99
C ASP A 70 12.94 0.52 0.24
N LEU A 71 11.66 0.43 -0.13
CA LEU A 71 10.94 1.53 -0.75
C LEU A 71 10.83 2.76 0.18
N LYS A 72 10.61 2.53 1.48
CA LYS A 72 10.59 3.59 2.49
C LYS A 72 11.96 4.25 2.60
N LYS A 73 13.03 3.45 2.65
CA LYS A 73 14.41 3.94 2.70
C LYS A 73 14.71 4.78 1.46
N ALA A 74 14.46 4.27 0.27
CA ALA A 74 14.71 4.99 -0.98
C ALA A 74 13.93 6.32 -1.08
N ARG A 75 12.69 6.36 -0.55
CA ARG A 75 11.95 7.63 -0.42
C ARG A 75 12.61 8.59 0.56
N MET A 76 13.05 8.11 1.72
CA MET A 76 13.72 8.95 2.73
C MET A 76 15.05 9.48 2.23
N ASP A 77 15.82 8.66 1.52
CA ASP A 77 17.08 9.05 0.90
C ASP A 77 16.85 10.14 -0.17
N ALA A 78 15.79 10.00 -0.98
CA ALA A 78 15.40 11.03 -1.95
C ALA A 78 14.93 12.34 -1.34
N TRP A 79 14.18 12.25 -0.24
CA TRP A 79 13.80 13.44 0.51
C TRP A 79 15.02 14.13 1.13
N SER A 80 15.93 13.36 1.71
CA SER A 80 17.17 13.88 2.30
C SER A 80 18.05 14.55 1.25
N GLU A 81 18.15 13.96 0.05
CA GLU A 81 18.90 14.54 -1.06
C GLU A 81 18.27 15.86 -1.52
N LEU A 82 16.97 15.89 -1.78
CA LEU A 82 16.25 17.12 -2.13
C LEU A 82 16.45 18.21 -1.08
N TYR A 83 16.34 17.86 0.21
CA TYR A 83 16.55 18.79 1.31
C TYR A 83 18.00 19.32 1.36
N SER A 84 18.99 18.49 1.05
CA SER A 84 20.39 18.91 0.93
C SER A 84 20.59 19.87 -0.24
N GLN A 85 19.97 19.61 -1.38
CA GLN A 85 20.10 20.45 -2.58
C GLN A 85 19.51 21.85 -2.38
N VAL A 86 18.42 21.96 -1.62
CA VAL A 86 17.80 23.26 -1.27
C VAL A 86 18.70 24.11 -0.36
N GLN A 87 19.55 23.48 0.44
CA GLN A 87 20.46 24.18 1.36
C GLN A 87 21.82 24.52 0.74
N ALA A 88 22.14 23.95 -0.43
CA ALA A 88 23.40 24.19 -1.11
C ALA A 88 23.40 25.52 -1.86
N ASP A 89 24.59 26.12 -2.04
CA ASP A 89 24.75 27.35 -2.84
C ASP A 89 24.36 27.16 -4.32
N LYS A 90 24.49 25.92 -4.81
CA LYS A 90 24.11 25.51 -6.17
C LYS A 90 23.55 24.09 -6.14
N VAL A 91 22.54 23.87 -6.96
CA VAL A 91 21.94 22.54 -7.15
C VAL A 91 22.87 21.67 -8.01
N ASP A 92 23.15 20.47 -7.53
CA ASP A 92 23.78 19.38 -8.28
C ASP A 92 22.68 18.50 -8.92
N ALA A 93 22.35 18.83 -10.17
CA ALA A 93 21.30 18.14 -10.91
C ALA A 93 21.65 16.67 -11.23
N THR A 94 22.94 16.34 -11.38
CA THR A 94 23.39 14.98 -11.65
C THR A 94 23.15 14.09 -10.44
N ARG A 95 23.62 14.54 -9.27
CA ARG A 95 23.43 13.81 -8.01
C ARG A 95 21.96 13.62 -7.66
N LEU A 96 21.13 14.65 -7.88
CA LEU A 96 19.69 14.54 -7.67
C LEU A 96 19.06 13.49 -8.62
N THR A 97 19.47 13.49 -9.88
CA THR A 97 18.98 12.53 -10.89
C THR A 97 19.34 11.10 -10.51
N ASP A 98 20.59 10.87 -10.08
CA ASP A 98 21.05 9.55 -9.66
C ASP A 98 20.25 9.01 -8.46
N ASN A 99 19.96 9.86 -7.48
CA ASN A 99 19.15 9.48 -6.34
C ASN A 99 17.69 9.16 -6.73
N LEU A 100 17.09 9.96 -7.61
CA LEU A 100 15.74 9.69 -8.12
C LEU A 100 15.68 8.40 -8.94
N ASN A 101 16.74 8.07 -9.70
CA ASN A 101 16.86 6.81 -10.41
C ASN A 101 16.99 5.63 -9.45
N ALA A 102 17.80 5.72 -8.40
CA ALA A 102 17.89 4.69 -7.37
C ALA A 102 16.52 4.42 -6.72
N ARG A 103 15.75 5.48 -6.42
CA ARG A 103 14.37 5.35 -5.92
C ARG A 103 13.44 4.67 -6.93
N ARG A 104 13.59 4.98 -8.23
CA ARG A 104 12.83 4.32 -9.29
C ARG A 104 13.16 2.83 -9.37
N ASP A 105 14.43 2.46 -9.26
CA ASP A 105 14.87 1.07 -9.33
C ASP A 105 14.31 0.24 -8.17
N GLU A 106 14.30 0.78 -6.95
CA GLU A 106 13.64 0.11 -5.81
C GLU A 106 12.14 -0.09 -6.05
N MET A 107 11.45 0.90 -6.63
CA MET A 107 10.05 0.73 -7.05
C MET A 107 9.90 -0.37 -8.09
N SER A 108 10.77 -0.41 -9.10
CA SER A 108 10.76 -1.43 -10.15
C SER A 108 10.93 -2.84 -9.60
N LYS A 109 11.75 -3.03 -8.56
CA LYS A 109 11.92 -4.34 -7.89
C LYS A 109 10.65 -4.80 -7.16
N ALA A 110 9.83 -3.89 -6.65
CA ALA A 110 8.61 -4.21 -5.91
C ALA A 110 7.41 -4.54 -6.81
N ILE A 111 7.41 -4.05 -8.07
CA ILE A 111 6.30 -4.24 -9.03
C ILE A 111 5.89 -5.72 -9.17
N PRO A 112 6.81 -6.69 -9.34
CA PRO A 112 6.44 -8.10 -9.47
C PRO A 112 5.68 -8.63 -8.25
N ALA A 113 6.15 -8.32 -7.03
CA ALA A 113 5.50 -8.79 -5.81
C ALA A 113 4.09 -8.22 -5.64
N ILE A 114 3.90 -6.93 -5.96
CA ILE A 114 2.58 -6.27 -5.93
C ILE A 114 1.65 -6.88 -6.98
N SER A 115 2.15 -7.08 -8.20
CA SER A 115 1.35 -7.58 -9.32
C SER A 115 0.91 -9.02 -9.08
N GLN A 116 1.82 -9.85 -8.60
CA GLN A 116 1.52 -11.23 -8.23
C GLN A 116 0.57 -11.29 -7.04
N GLY A 117 0.79 -10.47 -6.01
CA GLY A 117 -0.12 -10.42 -4.85
C GLY A 117 -1.55 -10.04 -5.23
N PHE A 118 -1.74 -9.13 -6.20
CA PHE A 118 -3.06 -8.84 -6.73
C PHE A 118 -3.67 -10.02 -7.48
N ALA A 119 -2.89 -10.70 -8.32
CA ALA A 119 -3.35 -11.89 -9.04
C ALA A 119 -3.76 -13.01 -8.07
N ASP A 120 -2.96 -13.26 -7.04
CA ASP A 120 -3.22 -14.27 -6.01
C ASP A 120 -4.46 -13.93 -5.20
N LEU A 121 -4.62 -12.66 -4.79
CA LEU A 121 -5.84 -12.18 -4.14
C LEU A 121 -7.06 -12.44 -5.04
N TYR A 122 -7.01 -12.04 -6.31
CA TYR A 122 -8.14 -12.23 -7.22
C TYR A 122 -8.50 -13.72 -7.40
N ALA A 123 -7.49 -14.61 -7.43
CA ALA A 123 -7.67 -16.04 -7.58
C ALA A 123 -8.42 -16.68 -6.40
N ILE A 124 -8.23 -16.20 -5.17
CA ILE A 124 -8.88 -16.77 -3.97
C ILE A 124 -10.30 -16.26 -3.73
N LEU A 125 -10.70 -15.16 -4.38
CA LEU A 125 -12.04 -14.58 -4.24
C LEU A 125 -13.10 -15.35 -5.04
N THR A 126 -14.31 -15.43 -4.51
CA THR A 126 -15.49 -15.93 -5.25
C THR A 126 -15.94 -14.91 -6.32
N PRO A 127 -16.78 -15.32 -7.28
CA PRO A 127 -17.37 -14.38 -8.25
C PRO A 127 -18.09 -13.19 -7.60
N GLU A 128 -18.80 -13.42 -6.49
CA GLU A 128 -19.52 -12.39 -5.74
C GLU A 128 -18.54 -11.39 -5.11
N GLN A 129 -17.50 -11.90 -4.43
CA GLN A 129 -16.47 -11.06 -3.81
C GLN A 129 -15.68 -10.25 -4.85
N ARG A 130 -15.45 -10.80 -6.06
CA ARG A 130 -14.85 -10.04 -7.18
C ARG A 130 -15.74 -8.91 -7.68
N ALA A 131 -17.06 -9.11 -7.68
CA ALA A 131 -18.01 -8.06 -8.02
C ALA A 131 -17.99 -6.93 -6.98
N ASP A 132 -17.85 -7.25 -5.70
CA ASP A 132 -17.72 -6.26 -4.63
C ASP A 132 -16.37 -5.53 -4.71
N LEU A 133 -15.27 -6.24 -4.96
CA LEU A 133 -13.96 -5.62 -5.25
C LEU A 133 -14.07 -4.60 -6.39
N LYS A 134 -14.75 -4.95 -7.50
CA LYS A 134 -14.97 -4.03 -8.63
C LYS A 134 -15.75 -2.77 -8.21
N LYS A 135 -16.83 -2.90 -7.43
CA LYS A 135 -17.58 -1.74 -6.92
C LYS A 135 -16.70 -0.83 -6.05
N SER A 136 -15.85 -1.43 -5.22
CA SER A 136 -14.88 -0.69 -4.42
C SER A 136 -13.90 0.08 -5.31
N MET A 137 -13.41 -0.52 -6.41
CA MET A 137 -12.55 0.14 -7.40
C MET A 137 -13.24 1.30 -8.11
N GLU A 138 -14.49 1.11 -8.56
CA GLU A 138 -15.26 2.18 -9.22
C GLU A 138 -15.47 3.38 -8.30
N LYS A 139 -15.73 3.13 -7.01
CA LYS A 139 -15.88 4.18 -6.01
C LYS A 139 -14.58 4.98 -5.80
N ILE A 140 -13.43 4.32 -5.85
CA ILE A 140 -12.13 4.98 -5.77
C ILE A 140 -11.90 5.82 -7.02
N ASN A 141 -12.16 5.24 -8.20
CA ASN A 141 -11.96 5.92 -9.46
C ASN A 141 -12.74 7.24 -9.51
N ARG A 142 -14.02 7.23 -9.11
CA ARG A 142 -14.83 8.47 -8.99
C ARG A 142 -14.16 9.52 -8.13
N ARG A 143 -13.67 9.15 -6.93
CA ARG A 143 -12.97 10.09 -6.02
C ARG A 143 -11.65 10.65 -6.56
N LEU A 144 -11.02 9.97 -7.53
CA LEU A 144 -9.76 10.43 -8.13
C LEU A 144 -9.99 11.32 -9.34
N THR A 145 -11.16 11.22 -9.98
CA THR A 145 -11.52 11.97 -11.19
C THR A 145 -12.46 13.15 -10.93
N ASP A 146 -13.10 13.19 -9.76
CA ASP A 146 -13.92 14.30 -9.25
C ASP A 146 -13.06 15.27 -8.41
#